data_AF-A0A3A0B6C1-F1
#
_entry.id   AF-A0A3A0B6C1-F1
#
_cell.length_a   1.000
_cell.length_b   1.000
_cell.length_c   1.000
_cell.angle_alpha   90.00
_cell.angle_beta   90.00
_cell.angle_gamma   90.00
#
_symmetry.space_group_name_H-M   'P 1'
#
loop_
_entity.id
_entity.type
_entity.pdbx_description
1 polymer ?
#
loop_
_entity_poly.entity_id
_entity_poly.type
_entity_poly.pdbx_seq_one_letter_code
_entity_poly.pdbx_strand_id
1 'polypeptide(L)'
;MELIAQRRLGLALGLFLGVGFSVTSNFVNRWAMPGVPLSAPWPGSFGSVILTTAFFGLLGLLAAWTEEAIAGVLMCGLAGSLLSSAWILLAATSNQGGVLTLLVLIFLPRAFFYLPFGWAIRRLMDRIVARPYEPVAPLRKWISVASVFIAVSALGLFSLHDETTRLSLTRMEDLMREGLQASSRDELPRPLQNVNGFMTNSQGEYTFNIGSNPDALPVQRPVVQYGETEPFIIVKFKNGFRFGCVFSPPYLVPACIDF
;
A
#
# COMPACT_ATOMS: atom_id res chain seq x y z
N MET A 1 -33.70 1.32 17.14
CA MET A 1 -32.74 0.19 17.22
C MET A 1 -31.98 0.33 18.52
N GLU A 2 -31.71 -0.74 19.26
CA GLU A 2 -30.83 -0.64 20.43
C GLU A 2 -29.46 -0.11 20.04
N LEU A 3 -28.91 0.83 20.80
CA LEU A 3 -27.59 1.46 20.57
C LEU A 3 -26.48 0.42 20.32
N ILE A 4 -26.56 -0.74 20.97
CA ILE A 4 -25.62 -1.84 20.82
C ILE A 4 -25.69 -2.44 19.41
N ALA A 5 -26.88 -2.67 18.88
CA ALA A 5 -27.07 -3.22 17.54
C ALA A 5 -26.57 -2.25 16.46
N GLN A 6 -26.78 -0.95 16.66
CA GLN A 6 -26.28 0.10 15.75
C GLN A 6 -24.76 0.08 15.67
N ARG A 7 -24.09 0.05 16.83
CA ARG A 7 -22.63 0.00 16.93
C ARG A 7 -22.03 -1.27 16.31
N ARG A 8 -22.66 -2.42 16.56
CA ARG A 8 -22.27 -3.71 15.96
C ARG A 8 -22.41 -3.70 14.44
N LEU A 9 -23.47 -3.11 13.91
CA LEU A 9 -23.68 -2.97 12.47
C LEU A 9 -22.60 -2.07 11.83
N GLY A 10 -22.30 -0.92 12.45
CA GLY A 10 -21.23 -0.03 11.99
C GLY A 10 -19.87 -0.72 11.95
N LEU A 11 -19.52 -1.46 13.01
CA LEU A 11 -18.31 -2.27 13.06
C LEU A 11 -18.28 -3.32 11.94
N ALA A 12 -19.35 -4.09 11.76
CA ALA A 12 -19.42 -5.14 10.75
C ALA A 12 -19.29 -4.58 9.31
N LEU A 13 -19.96 -3.46 9.02
CA LEU A 13 -19.81 -2.78 7.73
C LEU A 13 -18.40 -2.23 7.54
N GLY A 14 -17.81 -1.64 8.57
CA GLY A 14 -16.44 -1.14 8.54
C GLY A 14 -15.43 -2.24 8.25
N LEU A 15 -15.56 -3.39 8.93
CA LEU A 15 -14.72 -4.57 8.67
C LEU A 15 -14.90 -5.08 7.24
N PHE A 16 -16.15 -5.23 6.78
CA PHE A 16 -16.44 -5.72 5.44
C PHE A 16 -15.83 -4.83 4.35
N LEU A 17 -16.04 -3.51 4.42
CA LEU A 17 -15.44 -2.56 3.47
C LEU A 17 -13.90 -2.52 3.60
N GLY A 18 -13.40 -2.60 4.83
CA GLY A 18 -11.97 -2.63 5.13
C GLY A 18 -11.24 -3.83 4.52
N VAL A 19 -11.87 -5.01 4.52
CA VAL A 19 -11.30 -6.20 3.86
C VAL A 19 -11.13 -5.96 2.35
N GLY A 20 -12.13 -5.39 1.69
CA GLY A 20 -12.07 -5.12 0.25
C GLY A 20 -10.93 -4.18 -0.14
N PHE A 21 -10.81 -3.05 0.56
CA PHE A 21 -9.71 -2.12 0.36
C PHE A 21 -8.35 -2.74 0.71
N SER A 22 -8.25 -3.40 1.86
CA SER A 22 -6.96 -3.89 2.36
C SER A 22 -6.40 -5.03 1.52
N VAL A 23 -7.25 -5.97 1.07
CA VAL A 23 -6.83 -7.04 0.16
C VAL A 23 -6.39 -6.44 -1.17
N THR A 24 -7.17 -5.54 -1.75
CA THR A 24 -6.81 -4.94 -3.04
C THR A 24 -5.50 -4.16 -2.94
N SER A 25 -5.37 -3.22 -2.00
CA SER A 25 -4.17 -2.40 -1.83
C SER A 25 -2.89 -3.20 -1.54
N ASN A 26 -2.98 -4.29 -0.77
CA ASN A 26 -1.80 -5.08 -0.39
C ASN A 26 -1.42 -6.13 -1.44
N PHE A 27 -2.35 -6.60 -2.28
CA PHE A 27 -2.10 -7.66 -3.25
C PHE A 27 -2.13 -7.22 -4.71
N VAL A 28 -2.60 -6.01 -5.03
CA VAL A 28 -2.71 -5.52 -6.42
C VAL A 28 -1.39 -5.62 -7.19
N ASN A 29 -0.26 -5.26 -6.56
CA ASN A 29 1.06 -5.35 -7.20
C ASN A 29 1.49 -6.80 -7.46
N ARG A 30 1.14 -7.73 -6.57
CA ARG A 30 1.45 -9.16 -6.74
C ARG A 30 0.58 -9.81 -7.80
N TRP A 31 -0.65 -9.35 -7.97
CA TRP A 31 -1.54 -9.79 -9.06
C TRP A 31 -1.10 -9.23 -10.40
N ALA A 32 -0.65 -7.96 -10.44
CA ALA A 32 -0.20 -7.30 -11.66
C ALA A 32 1.19 -7.79 -12.12
N MET A 33 2.03 -8.26 -11.21
CA MET A 33 3.38 -8.78 -11.48
C MET A 33 3.57 -10.17 -10.84
N PRO A 34 2.93 -11.21 -11.39
CA PRO A 34 3.05 -12.55 -10.84
C PRO A 34 4.48 -13.06 -10.96
N GLY A 35 5.03 -13.59 -9.85
CA GLY A 35 6.38 -14.16 -9.81
C GLY A 35 7.49 -13.19 -9.42
N VAL A 36 7.22 -11.88 -9.33
CA VAL A 36 8.19 -10.89 -8.84
C VAL A 36 8.17 -10.87 -7.31
N PRO A 37 9.28 -11.19 -6.61
CA PRO A 37 9.31 -11.26 -5.15
C PRO A 37 9.41 -9.87 -4.53
N LEU A 38 8.28 -9.21 -4.29
CA LEU A 38 8.23 -7.91 -3.63
C LEU A 38 8.41 -8.06 -2.12
N SER A 39 9.23 -7.19 -1.53
CA SER A 39 9.36 -7.07 -0.08
C SER A 39 8.06 -6.53 0.51
N ALA A 40 7.60 -7.14 1.60
CA ALA A 40 6.47 -6.65 2.37
C ALA A 40 6.98 -5.98 3.65
N PRO A 41 6.59 -4.73 3.95
CA PRO A 41 6.95 -4.10 5.22
C PRO A 41 6.34 -4.90 6.37
N TRP A 42 6.98 -4.88 7.55
CA TRP A 42 6.39 -5.48 8.75
C TRP A 42 5.00 -4.86 9.01
N PRO A 43 3.95 -5.64 9.33
CA PRO A 43 3.93 -7.07 9.71
C PRO A 43 3.77 -8.08 8.55
N GLY A 44 4.07 -7.68 7.32
CA GLY A 44 3.86 -8.47 6.10
C GLY A 44 2.46 -8.25 5.53
N SER A 45 2.21 -8.68 4.28
CA SER A 45 0.96 -8.39 3.57
C SER A 45 -0.29 -8.86 4.33
N PHE A 46 -0.24 -10.04 4.97
CA PHE A 46 -1.37 -10.57 5.73
C PHE A 46 -1.62 -9.77 7.02
N GLY A 47 -0.56 -9.44 7.76
CA GLY A 47 -0.70 -8.61 8.96
C GLY A 47 -1.21 -7.20 8.62
N SER A 48 -0.75 -6.62 7.51
CA SER A 48 -1.26 -5.34 7.00
C SER A 48 -2.75 -5.42 6.67
N VAL A 49 -3.21 -6.51 6.04
CA VAL A 49 -4.65 -6.73 5.80
C VAL A 49 -5.45 -6.73 7.09
N ILE A 50 -4.99 -7.45 8.12
CA ILE A 50 -5.66 -7.50 9.42
C ILE A 50 -5.72 -6.10 10.06
N LEU A 51 -4.58 -5.41 10.14
CA LEU A 51 -4.49 -4.09 10.76
C LEU A 51 -5.34 -3.05 10.04
N THR A 52 -5.26 -2.99 8.71
CA THR A 52 -6.08 -2.07 7.91
C THR A 52 -7.56 -2.41 8.03
N THR A 53 -7.93 -3.70 7.97
CA THR A 53 -9.33 -4.12 8.18
C THR A 53 -9.84 -3.71 9.57
N ALA A 54 -9.07 -3.96 10.62
CA ALA A 54 -9.41 -3.57 11.99
C ALA A 54 -9.55 -2.05 12.12
N PHE A 55 -8.67 -1.28 11.48
CA PHE A 55 -8.76 0.18 11.41
C PHE A 55 -10.08 0.65 10.80
N PHE A 56 -10.48 0.12 9.63
CA PHE A 56 -11.77 0.45 9.03
C PHE A 56 -12.97 -0.03 9.86
N GLY A 57 -12.84 -1.17 10.55
CA GLY A 57 -13.83 -1.63 11.53
C GLY A 57 -14.02 -0.63 12.68
N LEU A 58 -12.93 -0.12 13.25
CA LEU A 58 -12.96 0.91 14.28
C LEU A 58 -13.58 2.21 13.76
N LEU A 59 -13.23 2.63 12.55
CA LEU A 59 -13.85 3.80 11.91
C LEU A 59 -15.34 3.60 11.68
N GLY A 60 -15.77 2.41 11.27
CA GLY A 60 -17.20 2.07 11.14
C GLY A 60 -17.94 2.09 12.48
N LEU A 61 -17.29 1.62 13.54
CA LEU A 61 -17.81 1.69 14.91
C LEU A 61 -17.97 3.15 15.38
N LEU A 62 -16.94 3.99 15.17
CA LEU A 62 -16.98 5.42 15.50
C LEU A 62 -18.02 6.16 14.68
N ALA A 63 -18.11 5.85 13.39
CA ALA A 63 -19.14 6.38 12.52
C ALA A 63 -20.52 6.06 13.10
N ALA A 64 -20.76 4.87 13.62
CA ALA A 64 -22.04 4.44 14.23
C ALA A 64 -22.24 4.83 15.70
N TRP A 65 -21.29 5.51 16.33
CA TRP A 65 -21.24 5.64 17.79
C TRP A 65 -22.30 6.56 18.38
N THR A 66 -22.55 7.70 17.73
CA THR A 66 -23.55 8.70 18.10
C THR A 66 -24.89 8.42 17.42
N GLU A 67 -25.98 8.95 17.97
CA GLU A 67 -27.26 8.93 17.25
C GLU A 67 -27.21 9.88 16.05
N GLU A 68 -26.65 11.07 16.23
CA GLU A 68 -26.46 12.04 15.16
C GLU A 68 -25.45 11.58 14.10
N ALA A 69 -25.88 11.61 12.83
CA ALA A 69 -25.06 11.20 11.70
C ALA A 69 -23.83 12.09 11.52
N ILE A 70 -24.00 13.42 11.59
CA ILE A 70 -22.91 14.39 11.36
C ILE A 70 -21.79 14.22 12.38
N ALA A 71 -22.14 14.11 13.67
CA ALA A 71 -21.16 13.89 14.73
C ALA A 71 -20.35 12.59 14.50
N GLY A 72 -21.01 11.50 14.10
CA GLY A 72 -20.34 10.23 13.80
C GLY A 72 -19.38 10.33 12.60
N VAL A 73 -19.78 11.04 11.55
CA VAL A 73 -18.94 11.28 10.36
C VAL A 73 -17.71 12.10 10.73
N LEU A 74 -17.88 13.17 11.52
CA LEU A 74 -16.76 14.00 11.98
C LEU A 74 -15.80 13.23 12.88
N MET A 75 -16.31 12.41 13.81
CA MET A 75 -15.46 11.54 14.65
C MET A 75 -14.66 10.55 13.81
N CYS A 76 -15.26 9.96 12.79
CA CYS A 76 -14.56 9.08 11.84
C CYS A 76 -13.43 9.84 11.11
N GLY A 77 -13.70 11.07 10.65
CA GLY A 77 -12.70 11.93 10.01
C GLY A 77 -11.49 12.20 10.89
N LEU A 78 -11.75 12.71 12.10
CA LEU A 78 -10.71 13.08 13.07
C LEU A 78 -9.93 11.87 13.58
N ALA A 79 -10.63 10.80 13.97
CA ALA A 79 -9.98 9.59 14.45
C ALA A 79 -9.18 8.90 13.35
N GLY A 80 -9.70 8.83 12.12
CA GLY A 80 -8.97 8.29 10.97
C GLY A 80 -7.69 9.04 10.71
N SER A 81 -7.73 10.38 10.72
CA SER A 81 -6.54 11.21 10.57
C SER A 81 -5.54 11.02 11.71
N LEU A 82 -6.02 10.99 12.97
CA LEU A 82 -5.17 10.82 14.14
C LEU A 82 -4.45 9.46 14.14
N LEU A 83 -5.20 8.38 13.97
CA LEU A 83 -4.68 7.01 14.00
C LEU A 83 -3.72 6.74 12.85
N SER A 84 -4.04 7.18 11.63
CA SER A 84 -3.13 7.02 10.49
C SER A 84 -1.87 7.89 10.64
N SER A 85 -1.99 9.09 11.23
CA SER A 85 -0.82 9.92 11.55
C SER A 85 0.06 9.28 12.61
N ALA A 86 -0.53 8.71 13.67
CA ALA A 86 0.21 7.97 14.69
C ALA A 86 0.94 6.77 14.08
N TRP A 87 0.28 6.03 13.18
CA TRP A 87 0.91 4.91 12.47
C TRP A 87 2.12 5.36 11.64
N ILE A 88 1.98 6.43 10.85
CA ILE A 88 3.09 6.98 10.04
C ILE A 88 4.26 7.42 10.94
N LEU A 89 3.96 8.05 12.07
CA LEU A 89 5.00 8.49 13.00
C LEU A 89 5.75 7.31 13.62
N LEU A 90 5.03 6.24 13.99
CA LEU A 90 5.62 5.01 14.52
C LEU A 90 6.44 4.24 13.47
N ALA A 91 6.03 4.31 12.19
CA ALA A 91 6.72 3.68 11.08
C ALA A 91 7.92 4.49 10.56
N ALA A 92 8.07 5.75 10.98
CA ALA A 92 9.14 6.62 10.51
C ALA A 92 10.50 6.21 11.11
N THR A 93 11.41 5.75 10.25
CA THR A 93 12.76 5.31 10.64
C THR A 93 13.80 6.44 10.67
N SER A 94 13.52 7.58 10.03
CA SER A 94 14.44 8.73 9.95
C SER A 94 13.69 10.06 9.87
N ASN A 95 14.27 11.13 10.43
CA ASN A 95 13.73 12.51 10.41
C ASN A 95 12.31 12.66 11.01
N GLN A 96 12.13 12.19 12.25
CA GLN A 96 10.85 12.26 12.96
C GLN A 96 10.30 13.69 13.08
N GLY A 97 11.16 14.70 13.24
CA GLY A 97 10.76 16.10 13.32
C GLY A 97 10.13 16.62 12.02
N GLY A 98 10.75 16.32 10.87
CA GLY A 98 10.18 16.64 9.56
C GLY A 98 8.84 15.92 9.31
N VAL A 99 8.78 14.64 9.68
CA VAL A 99 7.54 13.83 9.58
C VAL A 99 6.43 14.43 10.44
N LEU A 100 6.73 14.82 11.68
CA LEU A 100 5.74 15.43 12.59
C LEU A 100 5.18 16.73 12.02
N THR A 101 6.05 17.63 11.54
CA THR A 101 5.62 18.90 10.92
C THR A 101 4.72 18.63 9.71
N LEU A 102 5.11 17.69 8.85
CA LEU A 102 4.30 17.31 7.69
C LEU A 102 2.95 16.74 8.11
N LEU A 103 2.92 15.87 9.14
CA LEU A 103 1.69 15.29 9.68
C LEU A 103 0.74 16.34 10.23
N VAL A 104 1.24 17.38 10.90
CA VAL A 104 0.42 18.50 11.38
C VAL A 104 -0.19 19.27 10.20
N LEU A 105 0.61 19.57 9.18
CA LEU A 105 0.15 20.31 7.99
C LEU A 105 -0.93 19.54 7.20
N ILE A 106 -0.79 18.21 7.11
CA ILE A 106 -1.73 17.38 6.35
C ILE A 106 -2.83 16.76 7.22
N PHE A 107 -2.85 17.01 8.54
CA PHE A 107 -3.82 16.41 9.46
C PHE A 107 -5.26 16.74 9.05
N LEU A 108 -5.54 18.02 8.77
CA LEU A 108 -6.87 18.48 8.41
C LEU A 108 -7.28 18.01 7.01
N PRO A 109 -6.47 18.19 5.94
CA PRO A 109 -6.74 17.58 4.64
C PRO A 109 -7.01 16.07 4.73
N ARG A 110 -6.23 15.35 5.54
CA ARG A 110 -6.40 13.92 5.77
C ARG A 110 -7.70 13.58 6.49
N ALA A 111 -8.14 14.38 7.45
CA ALA A 111 -9.43 14.19 8.10
C ALA A 111 -10.58 14.28 7.08
N PHE A 112 -10.50 15.22 6.13
CA PHE A 112 -11.48 15.33 5.04
C PHE A 112 -11.53 14.07 4.16
N PHE A 113 -10.41 13.39 3.91
CA PHE A 113 -10.39 12.12 3.15
C PHE A 113 -11.15 10.97 3.85
N TYR A 114 -11.26 10.99 5.19
CA TYR A 114 -11.98 9.97 5.94
C TYR A 114 -13.48 10.27 6.13
N LEU A 115 -13.93 11.51 5.89
CA LEU A 115 -15.36 11.87 6.00
C LEU A 115 -16.27 11.09 5.03
N PRO A 116 -15.93 10.92 3.73
CA PRO A 116 -16.74 10.13 2.81
C PRO A 116 -16.96 8.69 3.28
N PHE A 117 -15.96 8.09 3.93
CA PHE A 117 -16.09 6.75 4.50
C PHE A 117 -17.12 6.72 5.64
N GLY A 118 -17.01 7.63 6.61
CA GLY A 118 -17.99 7.74 7.70
C GLY A 118 -19.41 7.99 7.18
N TRP A 119 -19.54 8.85 6.16
CA TRP A 119 -20.82 9.13 5.50
C TRP A 119 -21.37 7.87 4.81
N ALA A 120 -20.53 7.11 4.10
CA ALA A 120 -20.92 5.88 3.45
C ALA A 120 -21.42 4.83 4.45
N ILE A 121 -20.73 4.64 5.58
CA ILE A 121 -21.18 3.73 6.64
C ILE A 121 -22.58 4.13 7.15
N ARG A 122 -22.78 5.41 7.50
CA ARG A 122 -24.09 5.91 7.93
C ARG A 122 -25.18 5.68 6.89
N ARG A 123 -24.86 5.99 5.63
CA ARG A 123 -25.78 5.80 4.51
C ARG A 123 -26.18 4.34 4.32
N LEU A 124 -25.24 3.41 4.48
CA LEU A 124 -25.50 1.98 4.39
C LEU A 124 -26.34 1.48 5.56
N MET A 125 -26.06 1.94 6.78
CA MET A 125 -26.86 1.61 7.96
C MET A 125 -28.32 2.03 7.76
N ASP A 126 -28.58 3.26 7.32
CA ASP A 126 -29.94 3.76 7.03
C ASP A 126 -30.67 2.93 5.96
N ARG A 127 -29.93 2.27 5.05
CA ARG A 127 -30.50 1.40 4.00
C ARG A 127 -30.80 -0.01 4.50
N ILE A 128 -29.96 -0.54 5.40
CA ILE A 128 -30.12 -1.89 5.96
C ILE A 128 -31.28 -1.90 6.95
N VAL A 129 -31.28 -0.91 7.85
CA VAL A 129 -32.32 -0.72 8.86
C VAL A 129 -33.58 -0.24 8.18
N ALA A 130 -34.53 -1.16 7.95
CA ALA A 130 -35.78 -0.82 7.29
C ALA A 130 -36.54 0.23 8.10
N ARG A 131 -36.97 1.31 7.43
CA ARG A 131 -38.00 2.18 7.99
C ARG A 131 -39.32 1.39 8.00
N PRO A 132 -40.13 1.45 9.06
CA PRO A 132 -41.37 0.67 9.17
C PRO A 132 -42.35 0.85 8.00
N TYR A 133 -42.23 1.95 7.25
CA TYR A 133 -43.15 2.36 6.20
C TYR A 133 -42.59 2.27 4.77
N GLU A 134 -41.35 1.78 4.58
CA GLU A 134 -40.77 1.58 3.25
C GLU A 134 -40.37 0.11 3.06
N PRO A 135 -41.21 -0.72 2.41
CA PRO A 135 -40.83 -2.08 2.02
C PRO A 135 -39.80 -2.00 0.89
N VAL A 136 -38.53 -1.85 1.24
CA VAL A 136 -37.43 -1.96 0.29
C VAL A 136 -37.14 -3.45 0.08
N ALA A 137 -37.23 -3.91 -1.17
CA ALA A 137 -36.88 -5.28 -1.53
C ALA A 137 -35.49 -5.65 -0.99
N PRO A 138 -35.32 -6.83 -0.36
CA PRO A 138 -34.09 -7.22 0.33
C PRO A 138 -32.87 -7.19 -0.61
N LEU A 139 -33.06 -7.52 -1.89
CA LEU A 139 -32.01 -7.49 -2.91
C LEU A 139 -31.42 -6.07 -3.09
N ARG A 140 -32.25 -5.03 -3.09
CA ARG A 140 -31.81 -3.64 -3.32
C ARG A 140 -30.91 -3.13 -2.20
N LYS A 141 -31.09 -3.62 -0.97
CA LYS A 141 -30.25 -3.30 0.19
C LYS A 141 -28.82 -3.82 -0.01
N TRP A 142 -28.71 -5.10 -0.41
CA TRP A 142 -27.43 -5.74 -0.64
C TRP A 142 -26.70 -5.19 -1.87
N ILE A 143 -27.43 -4.76 -2.91
CA ILE A 143 -26.83 -4.06 -4.06
C ILE A 143 -26.12 -2.78 -3.63
N SER A 144 -26.70 -1.98 -2.74
CA SER A 144 -26.05 -0.76 -2.24
C SER A 144 -24.77 -1.07 -1.43
N VAL A 145 -24.81 -2.12 -0.59
CA VAL A 145 -23.63 -2.58 0.16
C VAL A 145 -22.54 -3.06 -0.81
N ALA A 146 -22.91 -3.88 -1.79
CA ALA A 146 -22.00 -4.40 -2.81
C ALA A 146 -21.38 -3.27 -3.65
N SER A 147 -22.15 -2.26 -4.06
CA SER A 147 -21.62 -1.14 -4.83
C SER A 147 -20.61 -0.31 -4.06
N VAL A 148 -20.86 -0.06 -2.77
CA VAL A 148 -19.89 0.67 -1.92
C VAL A 148 -18.66 -0.18 -1.67
N PHE A 149 -18.82 -1.49 -1.45
CA PHE A 149 -17.71 -2.42 -1.33
C PHE A 149 -16.82 -2.43 -2.57
N ILE A 150 -17.40 -2.50 -3.78
CA ILE A 150 -16.66 -2.45 -5.04
C ILE A 150 -15.92 -1.12 -5.16
N ALA A 151 -16.59 0.01 -4.89
CA ALA A 151 -15.97 1.33 -4.97
C ALA A 151 -14.78 1.47 -4.00
N VAL A 152 -14.94 1.04 -2.73
CA VAL A 152 -13.88 1.08 -1.72
C VAL A 152 -12.73 0.12 -2.07
N SER A 153 -13.03 -1.07 -2.62
CA SER A 153 -12.01 -2.01 -3.08
C SER A 153 -11.23 -1.43 -4.26
N ALA A 154 -11.90 -0.78 -5.21
CA ALA A 154 -11.27 -0.13 -6.35
C ALA A 154 -10.32 1.01 -5.95
N LEU A 155 -10.56 1.69 -4.81
CA LEU A 155 -9.60 2.65 -4.28
C LEU A 155 -8.24 2.00 -3.92
N GLY A 156 -8.21 0.71 -3.60
CA GLY A 156 -6.97 -0.03 -3.40
C GLY A 156 -6.12 -0.17 -4.68
N LEU A 157 -6.70 0.02 -5.87
CA LEU A 157 -5.96 -0.01 -7.13
C LEU A 157 -5.00 1.17 -7.28
N PHE A 158 -5.22 2.28 -6.54
CA PHE A 158 -4.25 3.39 -6.50
C PHE A 158 -2.93 3.01 -5.83
N SER A 159 -2.86 1.86 -5.15
CA SER A 159 -1.60 1.30 -4.62
C SER A 159 -0.78 0.55 -5.69
N LEU A 160 -1.32 0.38 -6.91
CA LEU A 160 -0.59 -0.22 -8.03
C LEU A 160 0.57 0.68 -8.43
N HIS A 161 1.76 0.10 -8.58
CA HIS A 161 2.92 0.81 -9.10
C HIS A 161 2.70 1.30 -10.53
N ASP A 162 3.32 2.44 -10.83
CA ASP A 162 3.37 3.01 -12.16
C ASP A 162 4.01 2.04 -13.16
N GLU A 163 3.71 2.23 -14.44
CA GLU A 163 4.10 1.32 -15.50
C GLU A 163 5.63 1.16 -15.61
N THR A 164 6.38 2.27 -15.50
CA THR A 164 7.85 2.25 -15.59
C THR A 164 8.48 1.48 -14.43
N THR A 165 7.95 1.60 -13.21
CA THR A 165 8.37 0.81 -12.05
C THR A 165 8.04 -0.67 -12.23
N ARG A 166 6.84 -1.01 -12.72
CA ARG A 166 6.46 -2.41 -12.96
C ARG A 166 7.33 -3.07 -14.03
N LEU A 167 7.62 -2.35 -15.12
CA LEU A 167 8.53 -2.81 -16.16
C LEU A 167 9.96 -2.99 -15.62
N SER A 168 10.44 -2.04 -14.82
CA SER A 168 11.77 -2.13 -14.19
C SER A 168 11.87 -3.32 -13.23
N LEU A 169 10.85 -3.57 -12.41
CA LEU A 169 10.80 -4.73 -11.51
C LEU A 169 10.77 -6.06 -12.27
N THR A 170 10.02 -6.14 -13.36
CA THR A 170 9.96 -7.34 -14.20
C THR A 170 11.30 -7.59 -14.88
N ARG A 171 11.94 -6.56 -15.44
CA ARG A 171 13.30 -6.66 -16.00
C ARG A 171 14.34 -7.01 -14.95
N MET A 172 14.19 -6.51 -13.73
CA MET A 172 15.07 -6.87 -12.63
C MET A 172 14.93 -8.35 -12.26
N GLU A 173 13.72 -8.88 -12.27
CA GLU A 173 13.48 -10.32 -12.07
C GLU A 173 14.14 -11.16 -13.17
N ASP A 174 14.02 -10.77 -14.43
CA ASP A 174 14.69 -11.47 -15.55
C ASP A 174 16.22 -11.42 -15.40
N LEU A 175 16.77 -10.24 -15.08
CA LEU A 175 18.19 -10.04 -14.81
C LEU A 175 18.69 -10.91 -13.65
N MET A 176 17.89 -11.04 -12.58
CA MET A 176 18.20 -11.89 -11.44
C MET A 176 18.18 -13.36 -11.82
N ARG A 177 17.21 -13.81 -12.62
CA ARG A 177 17.15 -15.21 -13.08
C ARG A 177 18.35 -15.57 -13.93
N GLU A 178 18.74 -14.70 -14.86
CA GLU A 178 19.95 -14.88 -15.67
C GLU A 178 21.21 -14.85 -14.79
N GLY A 179 21.31 -13.89 -13.88
CA GLY A 179 22.45 -13.76 -12.97
C GLY A 179 22.63 -14.95 -12.04
N LEU A 180 21.53 -15.55 -11.55
CA LEU A 180 21.56 -16.73 -10.69
C LEU A 180 21.90 -18.03 -11.45
N GLN A 181 21.79 -18.04 -12.79
CA GLN A 181 22.17 -19.17 -13.63
C GLN A 181 23.62 -19.09 -14.12
N ALA A 182 24.26 -17.92 -14.04
CA ALA A 182 25.65 -17.73 -14.44
C ALA A 182 26.59 -18.54 -13.54
N SER A 183 27.59 -19.18 -14.14
CA SER A 183 28.60 -19.98 -13.41
C SER A 183 29.88 -19.19 -13.14
N SER A 184 30.09 -18.09 -13.86
CA SER A 184 31.27 -17.23 -13.75
C SER A 184 30.91 -15.75 -13.86
N ARG A 185 31.84 -14.87 -13.48
CA ARG A 185 31.64 -13.41 -13.55
C ARG A 185 31.47 -12.91 -14.98
N ASP A 186 32.12 -13.54 -15.95
CA ASP A 186 32.04 -13.14 -17.35
C ASP A 186 30.70 -13.54 -17.99
N GLU A 187 30.05 -14.57 -17.44
CA GLU A 187 28.70 -14.99 -17.82
C GLU A 187 27.59 -14.13 -17.18
N LEU A 188 27.90 -13.33 -16.16
CA LEU A 188 26.92 -12.45 -15.54
C LEU A 188 26.44 -11.39 -16.54
N PRO A 189 25.15 -11.02 -16.52
CA PRO A 189 24.67 -9.84 -17.22
C PRO A 189 25.49 -8.61 -16.85
N ARG A 190 25.82 -7.77 -17.84
CA ARG A 190 26.68 -6.58 -17.67
C ARG A 190 26.35 -5.72 -16.44
N PRO A 191 25.07 -5.44 -16.11
CA PRO A 191 24.73 -4.67 -14.91
C PRO A 191 25.22 -5.31 -13.60
N LEU A 192 25.15 -6.65 -13.50
CA LEU A 192 25.51 -7.39 -12.29
C LEU A 192 27.01 -7.62 -12.14
N GLN A 193 27.79 -7.51 -13.23
CA GLN A 193 29.25 -7.67 -13.19
C GLN A 193 29.94 -6.67 -12.24
N ASN A 194 29.32 -5.50 -12.03
CA ASN A 194 29.82 -4.45 -11.14
C ASN A 194 29.42 -4.65 -9.67
N VAL A 195 28.55 -5.61 -9.36
CA VAL A 195 28.11 -5.87 -7.98
C VAL A 195 29.12 -6.78 -7.30
N ASN A 196 29.88 -6.22 -6.36
CA ASN A 196 30.90 -6.96 -5.64
C ASN A 196 30.31 -8.09 -4.79
N GLY A 197 30.90 -9.28 -4.92
CA GLY A 197 30.47 -10.45 -4.14
C GLY A 197 29.14 -11.06 -4.58
N PHE A 198 28.58 -10.67 -5.73
CA PHE A 198 27.33 -11.26 -6.25
C PHE A 198 27.43 -12.79 -6.33
N MET A 199 28.40 -13.33 -7.08
CA MET A 199 28.57 -14.79 -7.27
C MET A 199 28.66 -15.58 -5.95
N THR A 200 29.26 -15.00 -4.92
CA THR A 200 29.48 -15.68 -3.64
C THR A 200 28.26 -15.56 -2.72
N ASN A 201 27.60 -14.40 -2.73
CA ASN A 201 26.60 -14.03 -1.73
C ASN A 201 25.16 -14.05 -2.25
N SER A 202 24.92 -14.21 -3.55
CA SER A 202 23.58 -14.23 -4.16
C SER A 202 22.86 -15.57 -3.97
N GLN A 203 23.07 -16.25 -2.84
CA GLN A 203 22.47 -17.56 -2.57
C GLN A 203 21.18 -17.44 -1.75
N GLY A 204 20.13 -18.11 -2.21
CA GLY A 204 18.85 -18.25 -1.51
C GLY A 204 17.77 -17.26 -1.96
N GLU A 205 16.74 -17.13 -1.13
CA GLU A 205 15.58 -16.28 -1.42
C GLU A 205 15.95 -14.79 -1.36
N TYR A 206 15.46 -14.03 -2.33
CA TYR A 206 15.59 -12.58 -2.42
C TYR A 206 14.23 -11.90 -2.52
N THR A 207 14.22 -10.61 -2.21
CA THR A 207 13.06 -9.72 -2.37
C THR A 207 13.49 -8.37 -2.90
N PHE A 208 12.57 -7.69 -3.59
CA PHE A 208 12.75 -6.35 -4.13
C PHE A 208 12.09 -5.30 -3.23
N ASN A 209 12.82 -4.25 -2.94
CA ASN A 209 12.31 -3.05 -2.27
C ASN A 209 12.52 -1.84 -3.19
N ILE A 210 11.57 -0.91 -3.23
CA ILE A 210 11.70 0.31 -4.01
C ILE A 210 12.31 1.38 -3.10
N GLY A 211 13.49 1.86 -3.47
CA GLY A 211 14.13 2.98 -2.80
C GLY A 211 13.55 4.31 -3.25
N SER A 212 13.56 5.30 -2.37
CA SER A 212 13.03 6.65 -2.63
C SER A 212 14.07 7.65 -3.13
N ASN A 213 15.36 7.31 -3.05
CA ASN A 213 16.46 8.20 -3.43
C ASN A 213 17.48 7.46 -4.32
N PRO A 214 17.38 7.55 -5.65
CA PRO A 214 18.32 6.90 -6.57
C PRO A 214 19.73 7.51 -6.48
N ASP A 215 19.86 8.76 -6.02
CA ASP A 215 21.15 9.45 -5.85
C ASP A 215 21.96 8.94 -4.66
N ALA A 216 21.35 8.10 -3.81
CA ALA A 216 22.07 7.41 -2.75
C ALA A 216 23.08 6.38 -3.28
N LEU A 217 22.93 5.93 -4.54
CA LEU A 217 23.85 4.99 -5.16
C LEU A 217 24.94 5.71 -5.96
N PRO A 218 26.24 5.42 -5.71
CA PRO A 218 27.34 5.99 -6.46
C PRO A 218 27.53 5.30 -7.82
N VAL A 219 26.48 5.28 -8.66
CA VAL A 219 26.50 4.70 -10.01
C VAL A 219 26.57 5.80 -11.07
N GLN A 220 27.42 5.58 -12.09
CA GLN A 220 27.38 6.43 -13.28
C GLN A 220 26.15 6.06 -14.11
N ARG A 221 25.28 7.04 -14.35
CA ARG A 221 24.06 6.87 -15.15
C ARG A 221 23.74 8.15 -15.94
N PRO A 222 22.98 8.05 -17.06
CA PRO A 222 22.55 9.22 -17.81
C PRO A 222 21.77 10.18 -16.92
N VAL A 223 21.95 11.50 -17.12
CA VAL A 223 21.14 12.50 -16.43
C VAL A 223 19.73 12.43 -16.97
N VAL A 224 18.78 12.17 -16.08
CA VAL A 224 17.37 12.04 -16.41
C VAL A 224 16.71 13.42 -16.49
N GLN A 225 15.75 13.56 -17.41
CA GLN A 225 15.04 14.82 -17.58
C GLN A 225 14.17 15.13 -16.36
N TYR A 226 13.95 16.42 -16.12
CA TYR A 226 13.11 16.85 -15.00
C TYR A 226 11.69 16.30 -15.13
N GLY A 227 11.20 15.66 -14.06
CA GLY A 227 9.84 15.09 -13.99
C GLY A 227 9.71 13.63 -14.40
N GLU A 228 10.78 13.02 -14.92
CA GLU A 228 10.82 11.58 -15.21
C GLU A 228 11.13 10.79 -13.92
N THR A 229 10.41 9.67 -13.72
CA THR A 229 10.69 8.76 -12.60
C THR A 229 11.90 7.87 -12.91
N GLU A 230 12.82 7.79 -11.95
CA GLU A 230 13.93 6.82 -11.95
C GLU A 230 13.65 5.70 -10.95
N PRO A 231 13.14 4.53 -11.38
CA PRO A 231 12.95 3.41 -10.48
C PRO A 231 14.28 2.97 -9.86
N PHE A 232 14.36 3.07 -8.54
CA PHE A 232 15.47 2.55 -7.74
C PHE A 232 15.01 1.27 -7.04
N ILE A 233 15.60 0.14 -7.44
CA ILE A 233 15.26 -1.18 -6.90
C ILE A 233 16.43 -1.68 -6.04
N ILE A 234 16.14 -2.00 -4.79
CA ILE A 234 17.06 -2.63 -3.85
C ILE A 234 16.71 -4.11 -3.79
N VAL A 235 17.68 -4.96 -4.13
CA VAL A 235 17.58 -6.41 -3.94
C VAL A 235 18.11 -6.76 -2.57
N LYS A 236 17.33 -7.51 -1.80
CA LYS A 236 17.74 -8.00 -0.48
C LYS A 236 17.57 -9.51 -0.39
N PHE A 237 18.68 -10.20 -0.15
CA PHE A 237 18.71 -11.63 0.13
C PHE A 237 18.50 -11.92 1.61
N LYS A 238 18.00 -13.12 1.90
CA LYS A 238 17.77 -13.60 3.27
C LYS A 238 19.05 -13.68 4.11
N ASN A 239 20.20 -13.92 3.48
CA ASN A 239 21.51 -13.95 4.13
C ASN A 239 22.06 -12.55 4.48
N GLY A 240 21.31 -11.48 4.19
CA GLY A 240 21.70 -10.10 4.48
C GLY A 240 22.45 -9.39 3.34
N PHE A 241 22.83 -10.11 2.28
CA PHE A 241 23.42 -9.50 1.09
C PHE A 241 22.38 -8.62 0.39
N ARG A 242 22.80 -7.42 -0.01
CA ARG A 242 21.93 -6.47 -0.69
C ARG A 242 22.72 -5.66 -1.71
N PHE A 243 22.04 -5.23 -2.74
CA PHE A 243 22.59 -4.34 -3.75
C PHE A 243 21.46 -3.53 -4.38
N GLY A 244 21.81 -2.44 -5.05
CA GLY A 244 20.84 -1.53 -5.65
C GLY A 244 21.06 -1.39 -7.14
N CYS A 245 19.96 -1.22 -7.88
CA CYS A 245 19.97 -0.91 -9.31
C CYS A 245 19.08 0.29 -9.59
N VAL A 246 19.58 1.24 -10.38
CA VAL A 246 18.79 2.37 -10.88
C VAL A 246 18.47 2.15 -12.34
N PHE A 247 17.20 2.32 -12.70
CA PHE A 247 16.71 2.26 -14.07
C PHE A 247 16.48 3.68 -14.58
N SER A 248 17.37 4.17 -15.43
CA SER A 248 17.25 5.51 -16.02
C SER A 248 16.56 5.44 -17.40
N PRO A 249 15.49 6.23 -17.63
CA PRO A 249 14.91 6.41 -18.97
C PRO A 249 15.92 6.97 -19.99
N PRO A 250 15.74 6.76 -21.30
CA PRO A 250 14.62 6.07 -21.96
C PRO A 250 14.84 4.57 -22.15
N TYR A 251 16.06 4.08 -21.96
CA TYR A 251 16.42 2.70 -22.30
C TYR A 251 16.12 1.70 -21.17
N LEU A 252 15.89 2.19 -19.93
CA LEU A 252 15.65 1.37 -18.73
C LEU A 252 16.72 0.26 -18.61
N VAL A 253 17.98 0.63 -18.88
CA VAL A 253 19.15 -0.24 -18.68
C VAL A 253 19.58 -0.04 -17.23
N PRO A 254 19.59 -1.10 -16.41
CA PRO A 254 19.93 -0.94 -15.00
C PRO A 254 21.42 -0.68 -14.82
N ALA A 255 21.75 0.28 -13.96
CA ALA A 255 23.08 0.45 -13.39
C ALA A 255 23.06 -0.06 -11.96
N CYS A 256 23.79 -1.14 -11.68
CA CYS A 256 23.79 -1.81 -10.38
C CYS A 256 25.12 -1.66 -9.64
N ILE A 257 25.05 -1.56 -8.31
CA ILE A 257 26.21 -1.53 -7.41
C ILE A 257 25.80 -2.06 -6.03
N ASP A 258 26.78 -2.42 -5.20
CA ASP A 258 26.58 -2.79 -3.80
C ASP A 258 25.97 -1.64 -2.95
N PHE A 259 25.16 -2.01 -1.94
CA PHE A 259 24.37 -1.09 -1.11
C PHE A 259 24.48 -1.40 0.39
#